data_AF-A0A6H9ICR7-F1
#
_entry.id   AF-A0A6H9ICR7-F1
#
_cell.length_a   1.000
_cell.length_b   1.000
_cell.length_c   1.000
_cell.angle_alpha   90.00
_cell.angle_beta   90.00
_cell.angle_gamma   90.00
#
_symmetry.space_group_name_H-M   'P 1'
#
loop_
_entity.id
_entity.type
_entity.pdbx_description
1 polymer ?
#
loop_
_entity_poly.entity_id
_entity_poly.type
_entity_poly.pdbx_seq_one_letter_code
_entity_poly.pdbx_strand_id
1 'polypeptide(L)'
;MPSIIGIMVIDMQEERLDSIEGLEQFLAGTAGVSPRVAGGESERQAHVRRVLGRFGYAGLSHRDKGVAVRYLQHTSGYSRQHLVRLIGRFVAHAPLGQRGAPVAGFYRRYTEADVLLMAHTDALHDTPSGLAAKRLFQRAWELYGDARYERLAAISVAHLYNLRATPRYQAVRVNWQGTRAGKAISIGVRRAPRPEGRAGYIRIDSVHQGDQDGAKGVYHIESPRFS
;
A
#
# COMPACT_ATOMS: atom_id res chain seq x y z
N MET A 1 24.04 9.58 12.62
CA MET A 1 24.11 11.03 12.42
C MET A 1 23.09 11.44 11.36
N PRO A 2 21.86 11.82 11.74
CA PRO A 2 20.92 12.35 10.76
C PRO A 2 21.41 13.75 10.36
N SER A 3 21.61 13.97 9.06
CA SER A 3 21.87 15.30 8.52
C SER A 3 20.63 16.16 8.77
N ILE A 4 20.74 17.07 9.74
CA ILE A 4 19.81 18.19 9.89
C ILE A 4 20.09 19.09 8.70
N ILE A 5 19.41 18.85 7.58
CA ILE A 5 19.20 19.90 6.58
C ILE A 5 18.28 20.89 7.29
N GLY A 6 18.88 21.83 8.01
CA GLY A 6 18.18 22.95 8.59
C GLY A 6 17.44 23.64 7.45
N ILE A 7 16.12 23.52 7.44
CA ILE A 7 15.27 24.38 6.61
C ILE A 7 15.56 25.78 7.13
N MET A 8 16.41 26.52 6.42
CA MET A 8 16.66 27.92 6.73
C MET A 8 15.35 28.66 6.49
N VAL A 9 14.64 28.94 7.59
CA VAL A 9 13.42 29.75 7.59
C VAL A 9 13.88 31.20 7.48
N ILE A 10 14.02 31.68 6.25
CA ILE A 10 14.12 33.11 6.01
C ILE A 10 12.72 33.68 6.21
N ASP A 11 12.58 34.63 7.13
CA ASP A 11 11.40 35.48 7.22
C ASP A 11 11.32 36.30 5.93
N MET A 12 10.58 35.80 4.95
CA MET A 12 10.45 36.41 3.64
C MET A 12 9.41 37.51 3.73
N GLN A 13 9.86 38.78 3.72
CA GLN A 13 8.97 39.94 3.57
C GLN A 13 8.46 40.04 2.12
N GLU A 14 7.61 39.08 1.76
CA GLU A 14 7.02 38.88 0.44
C GLU A 14 6.27 40.12 -0.06
N GLU A 15 5.79 40.95 0.86
CA GLU A 15 5.02 42.16 0.59
C GLU A 15 5.82 43.23 -0.17
N ARG A 16 7.15 43.19 -0.07
CA ARG A 16 8.05 44.14 -0.77
C ARG A 16 8.31 43.76 -2.23
N LEU A 17 7.86 42.59 -2.68
CA LEU A 17 7.96 42.13 -4.07
C LEU A 17 6.65 42.45 -4.80
N ASP A 18 6.49 43.71 -5.21
CA ASP A 18 5.29 44.26 -5.85
C ASP A 18 5.41 44.41 -7.37
N SER A 19 6.61 44.24 -7.94
CA SER A 19 6.88 44.33 -9.38
C SER A 19 7.46 43.04 -9.97
N ILE A 20 7.22 42.83 -11.27
CA ILE A 20 7.80 41.69 -12.00
C ILE A 20 9.34 41.76 -11.99
N GLU A 21 9.90 42.96 -12.11
CA GLU A 21 11.34 43.18 -11.99
C GLU A 21 11.85 42.77 -10.60
N GLY A 22 11.11 43.09 -9.54
CA GLY A 22 11.41 42.62 -8.18
C GLY A 22 11.43 41.08 -8.09
N LEU A 23 10.51 40.39 -8.77
CA LEU A 23 10.54 38.93 -8.85
C LEU A 23 11.78 38.40 -9.58
N GLU A 24 12.21 39.07 -10.66
CA GLU A 24 13.43 38.70 -11.40
C GLU A 24 14.68 38.91 -10.54
N GLN A 25 14.79 40.06 -9.86
CA GLN A 25 15.89 40.36 -8.94
C GLN A 25 15.94 39.37 -7.78
N PHE A 26 14.78 39.01 -7.22
CA PHE A 26 14.68 37.98 -6.19
C PHE A 26 15.18 36.63 -6.69
N LEU A 27 14.68 36.16 -7.85
CA LEU A 27 15.11 34.90 -8.44
C LEU A 27 16.62 34.85 -8.73
N ALA A 28 17.20 35.98 -9.14
CA ALA A 28 18.65 36.10 -9.33
C ALA A 28 19.40 36.03 -8.00
N GLY A 29 18.94 36.76 -6.97
CA GLY A 29 19.55 36.79 -5.64
C GLY A 29 19.41 35.49 -4.85
N THR A 30 18.42 34.66 -5.17
CA THR A 30 18.16 33.37 -4.52
C THR A 30 18.52 32.17 -5.38
N ALA A 31 19.25 32.32 -6.49
CA ALA A 31 19.60 31.19 -7.35
C ALA A 31 20.30 30.01 -6.60
N GLY A 32 21.06 30.31 -5.54
CA GLY A 32 21.77 29.33 -4.72
C GLY A 32 21.01 28.82 -3.49
N VAL A 33 19.81 29.35 -3.20
CA VAL A 33 19.01 29.00 -2.01
C VAL A 33 17.58 28.68 -2.46
N SER A 34 16.90 27.72 -1.84
CA SER A 34 15.48 27.46 -2.15
C SER A 34 14.62 27.85 -0.95
N PRO A 35 14.36 29.15 -0.73
CA PRO A 35 13.45 29.59 0.32
C PRO A 35 12.08 28.98 0.05
N ARG A 36 11.48 28.38 1.08
CA ARG A 36 10.13 27.79 0.98
C ARG A 36 9.20 28.48 1.93
N VAL A 37 7.96 28.66 1.48
CA VAL A 37 6.86 29.10 2.36
C VAL A 37 6.73 28.10 3.50
N ALA A 38 6.78 28.61 4.72
CA ALA A 38 6.56 27.82 5.93
C ALA A 38 5.11 27.33 6.00
N GLY A 39 4.91 26.12 6.52
CA GLY A 39 3.59 25.51 6.65
C GLY A 39 3.31 24.36 5.67
N GLY A 40 2.05 23.94 5.68
CA GLY A 40 1.54 22.81 4.91
C GLY A 40 0.96 23.22 3.55
N GLU A 41 0.13 22.34 2.99
CA GLU A 41 -0.48 22.53 1.66
C GLU A 41 -1.38 23.79 1.62
N SER A 42 -2.09 24.08 2.71
CA SER A 42 -2.98 25.25 2.82
C SER A 42 -2.20 26.56 2.70
N GLU A 43 -1.07 26.69 3.40
CA GLU A 43 -0.23 27.88 3.39
C GLU A 43 0.43 28.08 2.03
N ARG A 44 0.88 27.01 1.38
CA ARG A 44 1.45 27.05 0.02
C ARG A 44 0.42 27.45 -1.03
N GLN A 45 -0.82 26.96 -0.93
CA GLN A 45 -1.89 27.37 -1.84
C GLN A 45 -2.34 28.81 -1.58
N ALA A 46 -2.38 29.25 -0.32
CA ALA A 46 -2.63 30.64 0.04
C ALA A 46 -1.56 31.57 -0.53
N HIS A 47 -0.28 31.17 -0.45
CA HIS A 47 0.84 31.86 -1.11
C HIS A 47 0.62 32.00 -2.61
N VAL A 48 0.34 30.91 -3.31
CA VAL A 48 0.03 30.94 -4.75
C VAL A 48 -1.11 31.91 -5.05
N ARG A 49 -2.19 31.89 -4.27
CA ARG A 49 -3.33 32.79 -4.46
C ARG A 49 -2.93 34.26 -4.28
N ARG A 50 -2.17 34.59 -3.24
CA ARG A 50 -1.72 35.97 -2.95
C ARG A 50 -0.87 36.52 -4.08
N VAL A 51 0.11 35.77 -4.54
CA VAL A 51 1.01 36.19 -5.65
C VAL A 51 0.22 36.40 -6.94
N LEU A 52 -0.59 35.41 -7.34
CA LEU A 52 -1.36 35.52 -8.59
C LEU A 52 -2.35 36.68 -8.56
N GLY A 53 -2.94 36.97 -7.39
CA GLY A 53 -3.80 38.12 -7.16
C GLY A 53 -3.04 39.45 -7.21
N ARG A 54 -1.93 39.56 -6.47
CA ARG A 54 -1.10 40.77 -6.39
C ARG A 54 -0.60 41.23 -7.75
N PHE A 55 -0.15 40.30 -8.59
CA PHE A 55 0.38 40.62 -9.92
C PHE A 55 -0.69 40.61 -11.03
N GLY A 56 -1.97 40.38 -10.71
CA GLY A 56 -3.04 40.34 -11.71
C GLY A 56 -2.74 39.33 -12.82
N TYR A 57 -2.36 38.09 -12.47
CA TYR A 57 -1.75 37.11 -13.39
C TYR A 57 -2.46 36.95 -14.74
N ALA A 58 -3.79 37.05 -14.78
CA ALA A 58 -4.56 36.95 -16.02
C ALA A 58 -4.14 37.97 -17.08
N GLY A 59 -3.86 39.22 -16.66
CA GLY A 59 -3.48 40.34 -17.52
C GLY A 59 -2.00 40.44 -17.85
N LEU A 60 -1.14 39.63 -17.23
CA LEU A 60 0.29 39.63 -17.49
C LEU A 60 0.63 39.19 -18.92
N SER A 61 1.71 39.75 -19.46
CA SER A 61 2.31 39.30 -20.72
C SER A 61 2.80 37.85 -20.60
N HIS A 62 3.02 37.18 -21.74
CA HIS A 62 3.54 35.81 -21.73
C HIS A 62 4.89 35.70 -21.01
N ARG A 63 5.77 36.72 -21.16
CA ARG A 63 7.06 36.79 -20.48
C ARG A 63 6.86 36.87 -18.96
N ASP A 64 6.03 37.79 -18.51
CA ASP A 64 5.84 38.08 -17.07
C ASP A 64 5.13 36.93 -16.35
N LYS A 65 4.21 36.25 -17.05
CA LYS A 65 3.62 34.97 -16.58
C LYS A 65 4.71 33.93 -16.30
N GLY A 66 5.75 33.87 -17.14
CA GLY A 66 6.91 33.00 -16.95
C GLY A 66 7.68 33.34 -15.68
N VAL A 67 7.92 34.62 -15.40
CA VAL A 67 8.60 35.09 -14.18
C VAL A 67 7.80 34.69 -12.95
N ALA A 68 6.49 34.98 -12.92
CA ALA A 68 5.61 34.63 -11.81
C ALA A 68 5.57 33.11 -11.54
N VAL A 69 5.55 32.28 -12.59
CA VAL A 69 5.57 30.82 -12.45
C VAL A 69 6.91 30.33 -11.88
N ARG A 70 8.04 30.87 -12.33
CA ARG A 70 9.36 30.52 -11.78
C ARG A 70 9.49 30.91 -10.31
N TYR A 71 9.01 32.11 -9.96
CA TYR A 71 8.94 32.56 -8.59
C TYR A 71 8.11 31.61 -7.72
N LEU A 72 6.88 31.30 -8.14
CA LEU A 72 6.02 30.36 -7.41
C LEU A 72 6.63 28.96 -7.30
N GLN A 73 7.31 28.47 -8.34
CA GLN A 73 7.99 27.19 -8.30
C GLN A 73 9.11 27.20 -7.25
N HIS A 74 9.87 28.29 -7.20
CA HIS A 74 10.97 28.47 -6.28
C HIS A 74 10.51 28.56 -4.82
N THR A 75 9.43 29.30 -4.54
CA THR A 75 8.97 29.54 -3.16
C THR A 75 7.95 28.54 -2.62
N SER A 76 7.08 27.97 -3.47
CA SER A 76 6.07 26.99 -3.01
C SER A 76 6.61 25.56 -3.02
N GLY A 77 7.62 25.29 -3.85
CA GLY A 77 8.13 23.94 -4.03
C GLY A 77 7.29 23.03 -4.91
N TYR A 78 6.22 23.53 -5.51
CA TYR A 78 5.39 22.76 -6.43
C TYR A 78 6.13 22.46 -7.72
N SER A 79 5.82 21.30 -8.33
CA SER A 79 6.23 21.04 -9.71
C SER A 79 5.52 22.00 -10.66
N ARG A 80 6.13 22.24 -11.82
CA ARG A 80 5.55 23.08 -12.88
C ARG A 80 4.14 22.63 -13.27
N GLN A 81 3.91 21.32 -13.39
CA GLN A 81 2.60 20.76 -13.74
C GLN A 81 1.55 21.07 -12.67
N HIS A 82 1.91 20.98 -11.39
CA HIS A 82 0.99 21.31 -10.30
C HIS A 82 0.65 22.80 -10.32
N LEU A 83 1.63 23.68 -10.53
CA LEU A 83 1.39 25.11 -10.66
C LEU A 83 0.46 25.45 -11.82
N VAL A 84 0.65 24.86 -13.00
CA VAL A 84 -0.25 25.06 -14.15
C VAL A 84 -1.69 24.71 -13.77
N ARG A 85 -1.91 23.61 -13.06
CA ARG A 85 -3.25 23.21 -12.58
C ARG A 85 -3.84 24.22 -11.60
N LEU A 86 -3.05 24.71 -10.64
CA LEU A 86 -3.50 25.71 -9.67
C LEU A 86 -3.80 27.05 -10.34
N ILE A 87 -2.95 27.49 -11.27
CA ILE A 87 -3.16 28.71 -12.06
C ILE A 87 -4.43 28.61 -12.89
N GLY A 88 -4.69 27.47 -13.54
CA GLY A 88 -5.93 27.26 -14.28
C GLY A 88 -7.18 27.42 -13.40
N ARG A 89 -7.13 26.91 -12.16
CA ARG A 89 -8.20 27.11 -11.18
C ARG A 89 -8.31 28.56 -10.73
N PHE A 90 -7.19 29.24 -10.48
CA PHE A 90 -7.17 30.65 -10.12
C PHE A 90 -7.85 31.51 -11.19
N VAL A 91 -7.48 31.33 -12.46
CA VAL A 91 -8.05 32.06 -13.60
C VAL A 91 -9.54 31.74 -13.78
N ALA A 92 -9.95 30.50 -13.52
CA ALA A 92 -11.36 30.10 -13.53
C ALA A 92 -12.15 30.52 -12.27
N HIS A 93 -11.54 31.29 -11.34
CA HIS A 93 -12.11 31.64 -10.04
C HIS A 93 -12.59 30.44 -9.20
N ALA A 94 -12.01 29.26 -9.44
CA ALA A 94 -12.31 28.03 -8.73
C ALA A 94 -11.47 27.91 -7.44
N PRO A 95 -11.95 27.20 -6.41
CA PRO A 95 -11.16 26.90 -5.23
C PRO A 95 -9.82 26.21 -5.60
N LEU A 96 -8.70 26.77 -5.13
CA LEU A 96 -7.38 26.15 -5.28
C LEU A 96 -7.25 24.85 -4.46
N GLY A 97 -8.05 24.72 -3.39
CA GLY A 97 -8.10 23.62 -2.44
C GLY A 97 -8.30 22.23 -3.04
N GLN A 98 -7.87 21.21 -2.28
CA GLN A 98 -8.27 19.83 -2.56
C GLN A 98 -9.81 19.71 -2.43
N ARG A 99 -10.43 18.96 -3.33
CA ARG A 99 -11.81 18.51 -3.11
C ARG A 99 -11.79 17.64 -1.86
N GLY A 100 -12.68 17.91 -0.90
CA GLY A 100 -12.84 17.06 0.27
C GLY A 100 -13.11 15.62 -0.12
N ALA A 101 -12.85 14.68 0.81
CA ALA A 101 -13.21 13.28 0.59
C ALA A 101 -14.71 13.20 0.24
N PRO A 102 -15.10 12.40 -0.76
CA PRO A 102 -16.50 12.23 -1.12
C PRO A 102 -17.30 11.75 0.11
N VAL A 103 -18.37 12.47 0.44
CA VAL A 103 -19.22 12.21 1.62
C VAL A 103 -19.96 10.87 1.50
N ALA A 104 -20.22 10.40 0.27
CA ALA A 104 -20.83 9.11 -0.02
C ALA A 104 -19.80 8.19 -0.70
N GLY A 105 -19.16 7.32 0.09
CA GLY A 105 -18.36 6.22 -0.44
C GLY A 105 -19.24 5.17 -1.14
N PHE A 106 -18.61 4.20 -1.81
CA PHE A 106 -19.32 3.06 -2.41
C PHE A 106 -20.16 2.31 -1.37
N TYR A 107 -21.39 1.91 -1.74
CA TYR A 107 -22.27 1.14 -0.87
C TYR A 107 -21.63 -0.20 -0.46
N ARG A 108 -21.49 -0.44 0.85
CA ARG A 108 -20.89 -1.65 1.39
C ARG A 108 -21.94 -2.74 1.54
N ARG A 109 -21.93 -3.74 0.65
CA ARG A 109 -22.87 -4.88 0.69
C ARG A 109 -22.72 -5.76 1.94
N TYR A 110 -21.49 -6.04 2.37
CA TYR A 110 -21.22 -6.89 3.53
C TYR A 110 -20.83 -6.03 4.72
N THR A 111 -21.70 -6.00 5.70
CA THR A 111 -21.59 -5.20 6.92
C THR A 111 -20.52 -5.75 7.85
N GLU A 112 -20.22 -5.04 8.93
CA GLU A 112 -19.33 -5.59 9.96
C GLU A 112 -19.91 -6.83 10.64
N ALA A 113 -21.23 -6.85 10.86
CA ALA A 113 -21.91 -8.01 11.43
C ALA A 113 -21.71 -9.26 10.56
N ASP A 114 -21.71 -9.12 9.23
CA ASP A 114 -21.44 -10.22 8.30
C ASP A 114 -20.01 -10.74 8.45
N VAL A 115 -19.03 -9.84 8.60
CA VAL A 115 -17.61 -10.22 8.79
C VAL A 115 -17.42 -10.97 10.11
N LEU A 116 -18.07 -10.52 11.18
CA LEU A 116 -18.01 -11.18 12.49
C LEU A 116 -18.69 -12.57 12.44
N LEU A 117 -19.87 -12.66 11.82
CA LEU A 117 -20.60 -13.92 11.67
C LEU A 117 -19.80 -14.94 10.84
N MET A 118 -19.20 -14.47 9.74
CA MET A 118 -18.29 -15.27 8.91
C MET A 118 -17.11 -15.78 9.73
N ALA A 119 -16.46 -14.90 10.51
CA ALA A 119 -15.34 -15.27 11.38
C ALA A 119 -15.72 -16.29 12.46
N HIS A 120 -16.92 -16.19 13.04
CA HIS A 120 -17.41 -17.14 14.02
C HIS A 120 -17.71 -18.50 13.39
N THR A 121 -18.40 -18.52 12.26
CA THR A 121 -18.73 -19.74 11.52
C THR A 121 -17.48 -20.48 11.09
N ASP A 122 -16.55 -19.74 10.47
CA ASP A 122 -15.30 -20.32 10.04
C ASP A 122 -14.52 -20.87 11.26
N ALA A 123 -14.70 -20.34 12.49
CA ALA A 123 -13.98 -20.81 13.68
C ALA A 123 -14.60 -22.09 14.23
N LEU A 124 -15.93 -22.20 14.19
CA LEU A 124 -16.67 -23.42 14.51
C LEU A 124 -16.29 -24.60 13.59
N HIS A 125 -15.86 -24.30 12.36
CA HIS A 125 -15.57 -25.30 11.32
C HIS A 125 -14.08 -25.38 10.93
N ASP A 126 -13.17 -24.97 11.82
CA ASP A 126 -11.71 -25.04 11.63
C ASP A 126 -11.20 -24.45 10.29
N THR A 127 -11.68 -23.26 9.96
CA THR A 127 -11.32 -22.50 8.74
C THR A 127 -11.58 -23.29 7.45
N PRO A 128 -12.84 -23.56 7.11
CA PRO A 128 -13.16 -24.29 5.89
C PRO A 128 -12.66 -23.54 4.64
N SER A 129 -12.44 -24.29 3.55
CA SER A 129 -12.12 -23.68 2.25
C SER A 129 -13.21 -22.68 1.85
N GLY A 130 -12.90 -21.70 1.00
CA GLY A 130 -13.88 -20.67 0.62
C GLY A 130 -15.16 -21.26 0.01
N LEU A 131 -15.07 -22.38 -0.71
CA LEU A 131 -16.23 -23.09 -1.24
C LEU A 131 -17.05 -23.77 -0.13
N ALA A 132 -16.38 -24.43 0.82
CA ALA A 132 -17.05 -25.09 1.94
C ALA A 132 -17.73 -24.06 2.86
N ALA A 133 -17.06 -22.95 3.18
CA ALA A 133 -17.62 -21.82 3.93
C ALA A 133 -18.88 -21.26 3.24
N LYS A 134 -18.81 -21.02 1.93
CA LYS A 134 -19.98 -20.57 1.15
C LYS A 134 -21.16 -21.54 1.26
N ARG A 135 -20.91 -22.85 1.16
CA ARG A 135 -21.96 -23.87 1.31
C ARG A 135 -22.56 -23.90 2.71
N LEU A 136 -21.76 -23.65 3.74
CA LEU A 136 -22.26 -23.52 5.11
C LEU A 136 -23.21 -22.32 5.25
N PHE A 137 -22.85 -21.16 4.68
CA PHE A 137 -23.71 -19.97 4.70
C PHE A 137 -25.02 -20.18 3.94
N GLN A 138 -24.95 -20.83 2.76
CA GLN A 138 -26.14 -21.19 1.99
C GLN A 138 -27.07 -22.11 2.77
N ARG A 139 -26.53 -23.17 3.40
CA ARG A 139 -27.35 -24.08 4.22
C ARG A 139 -27.94 -23.38 5.45
N ALA A 140 -27.16 -22.54 6.13
CA ALA A 140 -27.64 -21.76 7.27
C ALA A 140 -28.86 -20.91 6.91
N TRP A 141 -28.85 -20.29 5.72
CA TRP A 141 -29.98 -19.51 5.23
C TRP A 141 -31.12 -20.37 4.67
N GLU A 142 -30.84 -21.18 3.64
CA GLU A 142 -31.86 -21.85 2.83
C GLU A 142 -32.50 -23.04 3.54
N LEU A 143 -31.72 -23.79 4.34
CA LEU A 143 -32.21 -24.99 5.02
C LEU A 143 -32.64 -24.72 6.46
N TYR A 144 -31.90 -23.87 7.18
CA TYR A 144 -32.17 -23.59 8.59
C TYR A 144 -32.89 -22.25 8.84
N GLY A 145 -33.10 -21.44 7.79
CA GLY A 145 -33.87 -20.19 7.89
C GLY A 145 -33.16 -19.07 8.67
N ASP A 146 -31.84 -19.16 8.90
CA ASP A 146 -31.12 -18.18 9.69
C ASP A 146 -30.85 -16.91 8.87
N ALA A 147 -31.71 -15.91 9.05
CA ALA A 147 -31.67 -14.61 8.35
C ALA A 147 -30.34 -13.87 8.49
N ARG A 148 -29.53 -14.18 9.52
CA ARG A 148 -28.21 -13.56 9.68
C ARG A 148 -27.27 -13.93 8.52
N TYR A 149 -27.49 -15.06 7.86
CA TYR A 149 -26.66 -15.54 6.74
C TYR A 149 -27.16 -15.11 5.37
N GLU A 150 -28.31 -14.44 5.25
CA GLU A 150 -28.92 -14.09 3.95
C GLU A 150 -27.91 -13.41 2.99
N ARG A 151 -27.19 -12.39 3.47
CA ARG A 151 -26.17 -11.70 2.65
C ARG A 151 -24.98 -12.59 2.34
N LEU A 152 -24.51 -13.38 3.33
CA LEU A 152 -23.37 -14.28 3.20
C LEU A 152 -23.66 -15.47 2.26
N ALA A 153 -24.91 -15.92 2.15
CA ALA A 153 -25.31 -16.99 1.24
C ALA A 153 -25.04 -16.64 -0.23
N ALA A 154 -25.14 -15.34 -0.57
CA ALA A 154 -24.87 -14.81 -1.90
C ALA A 154 -23.39 -14.46 -2.15
N ILE A 155 -22.48 -14.69 -1.19
CA ILE A 155 -21.08 -14.29 -1.32
C ILE A 155 -20.34 -15.04 -2.43
N SER A 156 -19.45 -14.34 -3.13
CA SER A 156 -18.51 -14.99 -4.04
C SER A 156 -17.30 -15.50 -3.25
N VAL A 157 -16.68 -16.59 -3.71
CA VAL A 157 -15.49 -17.13 -3.05
C VAL A 157 -14.34 -16.11 -3.03
N ALA A 158 -14.18 -15.32 -4.10
CA ALA A 158 -13.19 -14.25 -4.15
C ALA A 158 -13.46 -13.17 -3.08
N HIS A 159 -14.72 -12.72 -2.94
CA HIS A 159 -15.05 -11.70 -1.95
C HIS A 159 -14.92 -12.22 -0.51
N LEU A 160 -15.19 -13.51 -0.28
CA LEU A 160 -14.95 -14.16 0.99
C LEU A 160 -13.48 -14.06 1.41
N TYR A 161 -12.53 -14.33 0.50
CA TYR A 161 -11.10 -14.15 0.80
C TYR A 161 -10.72 -12.69 1.05
N ASN A 162 -11.33 -11.74 0.33
CA ASN A 162 -11.14 -10.32 0.61
C ASN A 162 -11.57 -9.97 2.04
N LEU A 163 -12.73 -10.49 2.49
CA LEU A 163 -13.20 -10.29 3.86
C LEU A 163 -12.28 -10.96 4.90
N ARG A 164 -11.75 -12.16 4.61
CA ARG A 164 -10.79 -12.85 5.49
C ARG A 164 -9.46 -12.09 5.65
N ALA A 165 -9.06 -11.32 4.64
CA ALA A 165 -7.86 -10.48 4.70
C ALA A 165 -8.07 -9.19 5.51
N THR A 166 -9.31 -8.84 5.89
CA THR A 166 -9.56 -7.61 6.65
C THR A 166 -9.06 -7.71 8.09
N PRO A 167 -8.55 -6.61 8.68
CA PRO A 167 -8.15 -6.58 10.09
C PRO A 167 -9.28 -6.97 11.04
N ARG A 168 -10.53 -6.61 10.68
CA ARG A 168 -11.70 -6.90 11.50
C ARG A 168 -11.98 -8.41 11.59
N TYR A 169 -11.87 -9.13 10.49
CA TYR A 169 -11.95 -10.59 10.50
C TYR A 169 -10.79 -11.18 11.32
N GLN A 170 -9.56 -10.77 11.04
CA GLN A 170 -8.35 -11.28 11.69
C GLN A 170 -8.37 -11.08 13.21
N ALA A 171 -8.91 -9.96 13.69
CA ALA A 171 -9.03 -9.66 15.12
C ALA A 171 -9.97 -10.62 15.87
N VAL A 172 -11.04 -11.11 15.23
CA VAL A 172 -11.89 -12.17 15.79
C VAL A 172 -11.21 -13.52 15.71
N ARG A 173 -10.42 -13.70 14.64
CA ARG A 173 -9.85 -14.97 14.27
C ARG A 173 -8.53 -15.33 14.90
N VAL A 174 -8.11 -14.61 15.94
CA VAL A 174 -6.83 -14.83 16.64
C VAL A 174 -6.82 -16.20 17.35
N ASN A 175 -6.70 -17.27 16.57
CA ASN A 175 -6.17 -18.56 16.97
C ASN A 175 -4.70 -18.56 16.55
N TRP A 176 -3.86 -17.89 17.34
CA TRP A 176 -2.42 -18.17 17.31
C TRP A 176 -2.22 -19.55 17.95
N GLN A 177 -2.34 -20.60 17.17
CA GLN A 177 -1.61 -21.82 17.48
C GLN A 177 -0.17 -21.57 17.04
N GLY A 178 0.59 -20.91 17.93
CA GLY A 178 2.04 -20.98 17.82
C GLY A 178 2.39 -22.45 17.69
N THR A 179 3.24 -22.79 16.71
CA THR A 179 3.76 -24.14 16.57
C THR A 179 4.28 -24.53 17.93
N ARG A 180 3.58 -25.44 18.65
CA ARG A 180 4.15 -26.02 19.86
C ARG A 180 5.49 -26.55 19.39
N ALA A 181 6.58 -26.16 20.04
CA ALA A 181 7.86 -26.81 19.85
C ALA A 181 7.66 -28.26 20.28
N GLY A 182 7.12 -29.07 19.38
CA GLY A 182 6.96 -30.50 19.55
C GLY A 182 8.37 -31.00 19.75
N LYS A 183 8.61 -31.57 20.93
CA LYS A 183 9.78 -32.39 21.28
C LYS A 183 10.38 -32.93 19.99
N ALA A 184 11.55 -32.42 19.61
CA ALA A 184 12.14 -32.61 18.28
C ALA A 184 11.90 -34.05 17.81
N ILE A 185 10.91 -34.23 16.93
CA ILE A 185 10.70 -35.52 16.29
C ILE A 185 11.92 -35.62 15.38
N SER A 186 12.78 -36.59 15.66
CA SER A 186 14.01 -36.82 14.93
C SER A 186 13.67 -37.36 13.53
N ILE A 187 13.21 -36.49 12.66
CA ILE A 187 13.04 -36.77 11.24
C ILE A 187 14.45 -36.74 10.63
N GLY A 188 14.91 -37.88 10.11
CA GLY A 188 16.27 -38.03 9.57
C GLY A 188 17.24 -38.86 10.42
N VAL A 189 16.76 -39.67 11.38
CA VAL A 189 17.62 -40.69 12.00
C VAL A 189 17.99 -41.73 10.94
N ARG A 190 19.28 -41.81 10.60
CA ARG A 190 19.82 -42.93 9.82
C ARG A 190 19.71 -44.20 10.66
N ARG A 191 18.71 -45.02 10.34
CA ARG A 191 18.55 -46.37 10.90
C ARG A 191 18.61 -47.35 9.76
N ALA A 192 19.39 -48.42 9.91
CA ALA A 192 19.32 -49.53 8.97
C ALA A 192 17.86 -50.04 8.92
N PRO A 193 17.29 -50.29 7.73
CA PRO A 193 15.98 -50.91 7.65
C PRO A 193 16.02 -52.23 8.43
N ARG A 194 14.93 -52.55 9.13
CA ARG A 194 14.73 -53.88 9.73
C ARG A 194 13.80 -54.68 8.81
N PRO A 195 14.33 -55.33 7.77
CA PRO A 195 13.53 -56.20 6.94
C PRO A 195 13.27 -57.46 7.76
N GLU A 196 12.09 -57.56 8.35
CA GLU A 196 11.61 -58.76 9.05
C GLU A 196 11.31 -59.90 8.05
N GLY A 197 12.28 -60.23 7.21
CA GLY A 197 12.20 -61.28 6.18
C GLY A 197 11.31 -60.99 4.97
N ARG A 198 10.83 -59.75 4.77
CA ARG A 198 9.90 -59.40 3.68
C ARG A 198 10.55 -58.49 2.62
N ALA A 199 10.34 -58.81 1.35
CA ALA A 199 10.77 -58.00 0.21
C ALA A 199 9.94 -56.71 0.11
N GLY A 200 10.60 -55.56 -0.14
CA GLY A 200 9.92 -54.26 -0.32
C GLY A 200 10.64 -53.03 0.23
N TYR A 201 11.82 -53.16 0.85
CA TYR A 201 12.56 -52.00 1.35
C TYR A 201 13.49 -51.44 0.27
N ILE A 202 13.12 -50.30 -0.32
CA ILE A 202 13.91 -49.61 -1.33
C ILE A 202 15.05 -48.85 -0.64
N ARG A 203 16.29 -49.11 -1.06
CA ARG A 203 17.43 -48.23 -0.77
C ARG A 203 17.44 -47.11 -1.81
N ILE A 204 17.37 -45.87 -1.36
CA ILE A 204 17.57 -44.69 -2.20
C ILE A 204 18.95 -44.12 -1.82
N ASP A 205 19.97 -44.49 -2.58
CA ASP A 205 21.32 -43.95 -2.41
C ASP A 205 21.47 -42.75 -3.37
N SER A 206 21.58 -41.54 -2.85
CA SER A 206 21.87 -40.34 -3.65
C SER A 206 23.38 -40.25 -3.91
N VAL A 207 23.80 -40.30 -5.17
CA VAL A 207 25.22 -40.16 -5.56
C VAL A 207 25.52 -38.71 -5.92
N HIS A 208 26.61 -38.16 -5.39
CA HIS A 208 27.07 -36.80 -5.64
C HIS A 208 28.31 -36.86 -6.55
N GLN A 209 28.18 -36.34 -7.76
CA GLN A 209 29.31 -36.06 -8.64
C GLN A 209 29.92 -34.76 -8.11
N GLY A 210 31.09 -34.84 -7.47
CA GLY A 210 31.63 -33.77 -6.60
C GLY A 210 31.72 -32.37 -7.23
N ASP A 211 31.86 -31.38 -6.35
CA ASP A 211 31.92 -29.96 -6.69
C ASP A 211 33.21 -29.60 -7.43
N GLN A 212 33.09 -28.86 -8.55
CA GLN A 212 34.23 -28.29 -9.29
C GLN A 212 34.33 -26.80 -8.97
N ASP A 213 35.51 -26.36 -8.54
CA ASP A 213 35.87 -24.97 -8.22
C ASP A 213 34.87 -24.22 -7.32
N GLY A 214 34.35 -24.91 -6.31
CA GLY A 214 33.50 -24.31 -5.25
C GLY A 214 32.04 -24.08 -5.64
N ALA A 215 31.62 -24.48 -6.84
CA ALA A 215 30.21 -24.52 -7.22
C ALA A 215 29.62 -25.91 -6.93
N LYS A 216 28.47 -25.95 -6.25
CA LYS A 216 27.81 -27.19 -5.84
C LYS A 216 27.31 -27.98 -7.05
N GLY A 217 27.82 -29.19 -7.26
CA GLY A 217 27.45 -30.09 -8.36
C GLY A 217 26.00 -30.59 -8.26
N VAL A 218 25.43 -30.94 -9.40
CA VAL A 218 24.02 -31.35 -9.51
C VAL A 218 23.80 -32.73 -8.89
N TYR A 219 22.70 -32.90 -8.17
CA TYR A 219 22.28 -34.20 -7.64
C TYR A 219 21.52 -34.99 -8.70
N HIS A 220 22.09 -36.11 -9.15
CA HIS A 220 21.33 -37.09 -9.92
C HIS A 220 20.70 -38.11 -8.98
N ILE A 221 19.39 -38.28 -9.11
CA ILE A 221 18.67 -39.39 -8.47
C ILE A 221 18.66 -40.52 -9.50
N GLU A 222 19.46 -41.56 -9.29
CA GLU A 222 19.36 -42.75 -10.11
C GLU A 222 18.06 -43.49 -9.78
N SER A 223 17.26 -43.76 -10.81
CA SER A 223 16.10 -44.64 -10.66
C SER A 223 16.56 -46.10 -10.62
N PRO A 224 15.93 -46.98 -9.83
CA PRO A 224 16.42 -48.35 -9.64
C PRO A 224 16.33 -49.14 -10.95
N ARG A 225 17.40 -49.86 -11.30
CA ARG A 225 17.29 -50.99 -12.24
C ARG A 225 16.80 -52.21 -11.46
N PHE A 226 15.65 -52.74 -11.87
CA PHE A 226 15.16 -54.03 -11.41
C PHE A 226 16.00 -55.13 -12.07
N SER A 227 16.54 -56.03 -11.25
CA SER A 227 17.05 -57.34 -11.66
C SER A 227 15.96 -58.38 -11.52
#